data_AF-A0A7L0ENH5-F1
#
_entry.id   AF-A0A7L0ENH5-F1
#
_cell.length_a   1.000
_cell.length_b   1.000
_cell.length_c   1.000
_cell.angle_alpha   90.00
_cell.angle_beta   90.00
_cell.angle_gamma   90.00
#
_symmetry.space_group_name_H-M   'P 1'
#
loop_
_entity.id
_entity.type
_entity.pdbx_description
1 polymer ?
#
loop_
_entity_poly.entity_id
_entity_poly.type
_entity_poly.pdbx_seq_one_letter_code
_entity_poly.pdbx_strand_id
1 'polypeptide(L)'
;MEEPPALHPVKLYVYDVSKGMARRLSPLMLGKQLDGIWHTSIIVHKDEFYYGAGGISSCPPGGTILGPPDSVIDLGNTEVTEEIFLEYLSSLGESMFRSECYNLLEHNCNTFSNEVAQFLTGRKIPSYITDLPDEILATPFGQALRPILASVQVQPSGGNTFSSHNGQS
;
A
#
# COMPACT_ATOMS: atom_id res chain seq x y z
N MET A 1 10.89 -34.66 16.64
CA MET A 1 10.56 -33.32 17.15
C MET A 1 10.59 -32.43 15.93
N GLU A 2 9.45 -31.91 15.48
CA GLU A 2 9.44 -30.87 14.44
C GLU A 2 10.03 -29.60 15.03
N GLU A 3 10.94 -28.95 14.29
CA GLU A 3 11.39 -27.61 14.67
C GLU A 3 10.19 -26.66 14.63
N PRO A 4 10.08 -25.71 15.57
CA PRO A 4 9.02 -24.71 15.53
C PRO A 4 9.10 -23.92 14.21
N PRO A 5 7.95 -23.55 13.62
CA PRO A 5 7.92 -22.84 12.35
C PRO A 5 8.70 -21.51 12.47
N ALA A 6 9.47 -21.18 11.43
CA ALA A 6 10.19 -19.93 11.38
C ALA A 6 9.20 -18.75 11.30
N LEU A 7 9.33 -17.81 12.22
CA LEU A 7 8.48 -16.62 12.27
C LEU A 7 9.19 -15.43 11.62
N HIS A 8 8.49 -14.77 10.69
CA HIS A 8 8.98 -13.62 9.96
C HIS A 8 8.22 -12.35 10.37
N PRO A 9 8.91 -11.28 10.81
CA PRO A 9 8.23 -10.05 11.21
C PRO A 9 7.61 -9.35 10.01
N VAL A 10 6.38 -8.89 10.18
CA VAL A 10 5.61 -8.14 9.18
C VAL A 10 5.39 -6.73 9.69
N LYS A 11 5.74 -5.73 8.88
CA LYS A 11 5.55 -4.32 9.21
C LYS A 11 4.78 -3.61 8.11
N LEU A 12 4.07 -2.55 8.50
CA LEU A 12 3.46 -1.60 7.60
C LEU A 12 4.28 -0.31 7.64
N TYR A 13 4.84 0.10 6.52
CA TYR A 13 5.38 1.45 6.39
C TYR A 13 4.27 2.40 5.98
N VAL A 14 4.25 3.57 6.61
CA VAL A 14 3.24 4.61 6.38
C VAL A 14 3.95 5.88 5.99
N TYR A 15 3.51 6.45 4.87
CA TYR A 15 4.04 7.67 4.30
C TYR A 15 2.90 8.71 4.18
N ASP A 16 3.16 9.93 4.61
CA ASP A 16 2.33 11.08 4.24
C ASP A 16 2.87 11.67 2.94
N VAL A 17 2.21 11.37 1.81
CA VAL A 17 2.64 11.88 0.50
C VAL A 17 2.45 13.39 0.37
N SER A 18 1.67 14.01 1.27
CA SER A 18 1.54 15.47 1.35
C SER A 18 2.66 16.15 2.14
N LYS A 19 3.51 15.36 2.84
CA LYS A 19 4.59 15.85 3.71
C LYS A 19 4.13 16.95 4.68
N GLY A 20 2.99 16.72 5.33
CA GLY A 20 2.37 17.58 6.33
C GLY A 20 1.49 18.70 5.75
N MET A 21 1.40 18.83 4.42
CA MET A 21 0.56 19.85 3.79
C MET A 21 -0.93 19.55 3.96
N ALA A 22 -1.36 18.28 3.89
CA ALA A 22 -2.75 17.91 4.12
C ALA A 22 -3.20 18.33 5.52
N ARG A 23 -2.36 18.11 6.55
CA ARG A 23 -2.64 18.56 7.91
C ARG A 23 -2.85 20.07 8.04
N ARG A 24 -2.13 20.88 7.26
CA ARG A 24 -2.22 22.34 7.33
C ARG A 24 -3.38 22.91 6.50
N LEU A 25 -3.66 22.31 5.35
CA LEU A 25 -4.59 22.88 4.36
C LEU A 25 -5.97 22.25 4.40
N SER A 26 -6.11 21.01 4.90
CA SER A 26 -7.40 20.29 4.91
C SER A 26 -8.53 21.06 5.60
N PRO A 27 -8.35 21.76 6.74
CA PRO A 27 -9.48 22.49 7.34
C PRO A 27 -10.01 23.60 6.45
N LEU A 28 -9.12 24.25 5.68
CA LEU A 28 -9.50 25.34 4.77
C LEU A 28 -10.12 24.82 3.48
N MET A 29 -9.59 23.72 2.92
CA MET A 29 -10.02 23.20 1.62
C MET A 29 -11.23 22.28 1.71
N LEU A 30 -11.25 21.41 2.73
CA LEU A 30 -12.24 20.35 2.91
C LEU A 30 -13.27 20.70 4.00
N GLY A 31 -13.03 21.72 4.82
CA GLY A 31 -13.81 21.99 6.02
C GLY A 31 -13.66 20.89 7.09
N LYS A 32 -12.64 20.04 6.94
CA LYS A 32 -12.39 18.86 7.77
C LYS A 32 -10.88 18.69 7.97
N GLN A 33 -10.47 18.33 9.18
CA GLN A 33 -9.08 18.00 9.48
C GLN A 33 -8.75 16.60 8.94
N LEU A 34 -7.73 16.51 8.09
CA LEU A 34 -7.03 15.29 7.72
C LEU A 34 -5.60 15.35 8.23
N ASP A 35 -5.06 14.28 8.78
CA ASP A 35 -3.70 14.28 9.33
C ASP A 35 -2.60 14.02 8.29
N GLY A 36 -2.97 13.49 7.12
CA GLY A 36 -2.05 13.16 6.04
C GLY A 36 -2.78 12.59 4.83
N ILE A 37 -2.06 12.39 3.73
CA ILE A 37 -2.50 11.54 2.62
C ILE A 37 -1.65 10.29 2.66
N TRP A 38 -2.28 9.17 3.01
CA TRP A 38 -1.56 7.97 3.37
C TRP A 38 -1.25 7.11 2.15
N HIS A 39 0.04 6.84 1.96
CA HIS A 39 0.53 5.71 1.15
C HIS A 39 1.14 4.68 2.10
N THR A 40 0.85 3.40 1.89
CA THR A 40 1.42 2.31 2.67
C THR A 40 2.03 1.21 1.84
N SER A 41 2.93 0.47 2.47
CA SER A 41 3.60 -0.70 1.91
C SER A 41 3.84 -1.76 3.00
N ILE A 42 3.94 -3.02 2.59
CA ILE A 42 4.21 -4.16 3.49
C ILE A 42 5.68 -4.52 3.45
N ILE A 43 6.28 -4.66 4.63
CA ILE A 43 7.66 -5.05 4.79
C ILE A 43 7.69 -6.43 5.42
N VAL A 44 8.23 -7.39 4.67
CA VAL A 44 8.39 -8.79 5.08
C VAL A 44 9.57 -9.38 4.29
N HIS A 45 10.23 -10.41 4.82
CA HIS A 45 11.39 -11.04 4.15
C HIS A 45 12.51 -10.07 3.72
N LYS A 46 12.63 -8.92 4.42
CA LYS A 46 13.61 -7.82 4.19
C LYS A 46 13.33 -6.91 3.00
N ASP A 47 12.23 -7.11 2.29
CA ASP A 47 11.81 -6.26 1.18
C ASP A 47 10.54 -5.48 1.51
N GLU A 48 10.33 -4.38 0.80
CA GLU A 48 9.13 -3.56 0.83
C GLU A 48 8.29 -3.79 -0.43
N PHE A 49 7.01 -4.09 -0.24
CA PHE A 49 6.06 -4.42 -1.29
C PHE A 49 4.91 -3.42 -1.30
N TYR A 50 4.58 -2.89 -2.48
CA TYR A 50 3.52 -1.91 -2.64
C TYR A 50 2.81 -2.09 -3.98
N TYR A 51 1.62 -1.48 -4.07
CA TYR A 51 0.82 -1.46 -5.29
C TYR A 51 0.64 -0.03 -5.77
N GLY A 52 0.80 0.17 -7.07
CA GLY A 52 0.54 1.45 -7.74
C GLY A 52 0.06 1.23 -9.16
N ALA A 53 0.02 2.32 -9.94
CA ALA A 53 -0.43 2.28 -11.32
C ALA A 53 0.45 1.38 -12.23
N GLY A 54 1.67 1.07 -11.81
CA GLY A 54 2.56 0.11 -12.47
C GLY A 54 2.35 -1.35 -12.03
N GLY A 55 1.35 -1.65 -11.19
CA GLY A 55 1.14 -2.98 -10.61
C GLY A 55 1.85 -3.17 -9.28
N ILE A 56 1.94 -4.43 -8.84
CA ILE A 56 2.67 -4.80 -7.62
C ILE A 56 4.17 -4.62 -7.88
N SER A 57 4.85 -3.93 -6.98
CA SER A 57 6.28 -3.62 -7.07
C SER A 57 6.97 -3.91 -5.74
N SER A 58 8.28 -4.20 -5.80
CA SER A 58 9.11 -4.32 -4.61
C SER A 58 10.36 -3.45 -4.68
N CYS A 59 10.89 -3.10 -3.52
CA CYS A 59 12.17 -2.40 -3.35
C CYS A 59 12.79 -2.72 -1.98
N PRO A 60 14.07 -2.40 -1.76
CA PRO A 60 14.61 -2.36 -0.40
C PRO A 60 13.79 -1.39 0.48
N PRO A 61 13.61 -1.65 1.79
CA PRO A 61 12.80 -0.79 2.65
C PRO A 61 13.24 0.68 2.65
N GLY A 62 12.33 1.59 2.31
CA GLY A 62 12.58 3.02 2.12
C GLY A 62 13.30 3.36 0.81
N GLY A 63 13.32 2.43 -0.16
CA GLY A 63 14.08 2.54 -1.41
C GLY A 63 13.39 3.33 -2.52
N THR A 64 12.14 3.75 -2.32
CA THR A 64 11.43 4.60 -3.28
C THR A 64 11.83 6.07 -3.15
N ILE A 65 11.37 6.91 -4.09
CA ILE A 65 11.52 8.37 -4.03
C ILE A 65 10.88 9.01 -2.78
N LEU A 66 9.99 8.29 -2.08
CA LEU A 66 9.38 8.76 -0.83
C LEU A 66 10.38 8.80 0.34
N GLY A 67 11.50 8.08 0.21
CA GLY A 67 12.56 7.97 1.22
C GLY A 67 12.13 7.13 2.43
N PRO A 68 12.62 7.43 3.64
CA PRO A 68 12.21 6.74 4.86
C PRO A 68 10.71 6.94 5.17
N PRO A 69 10.04 5.96 5.79
CA PRO A 69 8.64 6.08 6.19
C PRO A 69 8.46 7.12 7.30
N ASP A 70 7.29 7.77 7.30
CA ASP A 70 6.90 8.72 8.35
C ASP A 70 6.47 7.96 9.63
N SER A 71 5.98 6.73 9.50
CA SER A 71 5.69 5.83 10.62
C SER A 71 5.85 4.35 10.21
N VAL A 72 6.17 3.51 11.20
CA VAL A 72 6.28 2.06 11.04
C VAL A 72 5.36 1.39 12.05
N ILE A 73 4.43 0.57 11.57
CA ILE A 73 3.47 -0.15 12.39
C ILE A 73 3.82 -1.64 12.36
N ASP A 74 3.92 -2.24 13.55
CA ASP A 74 4.13 -3.68 13.71
C ASP A 74 2.81 -4.43 13.48
N LEU A 75 2.79 -5.33 12.50
CA LEU A 75 1.62 -6.16 12.18
C LEU A 75 1.72 -7.56 12.81
N GLY A 76 2.85 -7.90 13.43
CA GLY A 76 3.11 -9.20 14.05
C GLY A 76 4.10 -10.03 13.24
N ASN A 77 3.91 -11.35 13.28
CA ASN A 77 4.75 -12.30 12.57
C ASN A 77 3.89 -13.19 11.67
N THR A 78 4.52 -13.73 10.63
CA THR A 78 3.94 -14.72 9.72
C THR A 78 4.81 -15.98 9.67
N GLU A 79 4.18 -17.12 9.44
CA GLU A 79 4.86 -18.39 9.10
C GLU A 79 4.95 -18.59 7.57
N VAL A 80 4.33 -17.70 6.79
CA VAL A 80 4.40 -17.74 5.33
C VAL A 80 5.85 -17.52 4.90
N THR A 81 6.36 -18.45 4.09
CA THR A 81 7.70 -18.36 3.54
C THR A 81 7.76 -17.35 2.40
N GLU A 82 8.96 -16.86 2.10
CA GLU A 82 9.19 -15.92 1.01
C GLU A 82 8.69 -16.48 -0.33
N GLU A 83 8.95 -17.76 -0.62
CA GLU A 83 8.49 -18.45 -1.82
C GLU A 83 6.96 -18.41 -1.97
N ILE A 84 6.23 -18.85 -0.93
CA ILE A 84 4.75 -18.84 -0.92
C ILE A 84 4.22 -17.41 -1.06
N PHE A 85 4.88 -16.45 -0.41
CA PHE A 85 4.48 -15.05 -0.48
C PHE A 85 4.65 -14.48 -1.90
N LEU A 86 5.77 -14.76 -2.57
CA LEU A 86 6.01 -14.31 -3.94
C LEU A 86 5.04 -14.94 -4.95
N GLU A 87 4.71 -16.22 -4.78
CA GLU A 87 3.66 -16.88 -5.58
C GLU A 87 2.29 -16.22 -5.38
N TYR A 88 1.94 -15.93 -4.12
CA TYR A 88 0.71 -15.21 -3.79
C TYR A 88 0.67 -13.82 -4.44
N LEU A 89 1.76 -13.05 -4.36
CA LEU A 89 1.85 -11.74 -5.01
C LEU A 89 1.73 -11.85 -6.54
N SER A 90 2.34 -12.86 -7.16
CA SER A 90 2.20 -13.10 -8.60
C SER A 90 0.73 -13.35 -8.97
N SER A 91 0.03 -14.20 -8.22
CA SER A 91 -1.39 -14.49 -8.44
C SER A 91 -2.28 -13.24 -8.26
N LEU A 92 -2.00 -12.42 -7.24
CA LEU A 92 -2.68 -11.15 -7.05
C LEU A 92 -2.44 -10.19 -8.23
N GLY A 93 -1.19 -10.10 -8.70
CA GLY A 93 -0.77 -9.22 -9.80
C GLY A 93 -1.40 -9.61 -11.15
N GLU A 94 -1.72 -10.89 -11.36
CA GLU A 94 -2.40 -11.39 -12.56
C GLU A 94 -3.93 -11.25 -12.48
N SER A 95 -4.48 -11.01 -11.28
CA SER A 95 -5.93 -10.97 -11.04
C SER A 95 -6.41 -9.59 -10.60
N MET A 96 -6.53 -9.38 -9.28
CA MET A 96 -7.15 -8.20 -8.69
C MET A 96 -6.23 -6.98 -8.73
N PHE A 97 -4.92 -7.16 -8.58
CA PHE A 97 -3.93 -6.08 -8.47
C PHE A 97 -3.12 -5.89 -9.75
N ARG A 98 -3.78 -6.02 -10.91
CA ARG A 98 -3.21 -5.62 -12.21
C ARG A 98 -3.03 -4.11 -12.27
N SER A 99 -2.11 -3.62 -13.09
CA SER A 99 -1.87 -2.18 -13.30
C SER A 99 -3.15 -1.42 -13.67
N GLU A 100 -3.94 -1.96 -14.59
CA GLU A 100 -5.19 -1.35 -15.06
C GLU A 100 -6.31 -1.33 -14.03
N CYS A 101 -6.19 -2.10 -12.95
CA CYS A 101 -7.17 -2.11 -11.86
C CYS A 101 -6.93 -1.00 -10.82
N TYR A 102 -5.84 -0.23 -10.96
CA TYR A 102 -5.48 0.79 -9.99
C TYR A 102 -6.50 1.94 -10.02
N ASN A 103 -7.02 2.29 -8.84
CA ASN A 103 -7.88 3.44 -8.63
C ASN A 103 -7.53 4.10 -7.30
N LEU A 104 -7.19 5.39 -7.33
CA LEU A 104 -6.76 6.12 -6.14
C LEU A 104 -7.77 6.06 -4.98
N LEU A 105 -9.08 6.03 -5.27
CA LEU A 105 -10.14 6.07 -4.26
C LEU A 105 -10.56 4.67 -3.80
N GLU A 106 -10.70 3.74 -4.73
CA GLU A 106 -11.37 2.46 -4.47
C GLU A 106 -10.40 1.27 -4.44
N HIS A 107 -9.26 1.35 -5.13
CA HIS A 107 -8.34 0.22 -5.29
C HIS A 107 -6.88 0.69 -5.42
N ASN A 108 -6.27 0.98 -4.28
CA ASN A 108 -4.96 1.65 -4.20
C ASN A 108 -3.96 0.84 -3.34
N CYS A 109 -2.80 1.45 -3.05
CA CYS A 109 -1.76 0.88 -2.17
C CYS A 109 -2.27 0.42 -0.80
N ASN A 110 -3.27 1.10 -0.24
CA ASN A 110 -3.81 0.81 1.08
C ASN A 110 -4.75 -0.39 1.02
N THR A 111 -5.53 -0.52 -0.06
CA THR A 111 -6.32 -1.73 -0.36
C THR A 111 -5.40 -2.95 -0.46
N PHE A 112 -4.31 -2.82 -1.21
CA PHE A 112 -3.28 -3.87 -1.34
C PHE A 112 -2.65 -4.23 0.01
N SER A 113 -2.17 -3.23 0.74
CA SER A 113 -1.51 -3.45 2.03
C SER A 113 -2.45 -4.11 3.04
N ASN A 114 -3.74 -3.76 3.01
CA ASN A 114 -4.74 -4.37 3.87
C ASN A 114 -5.03 -5.84 3.51
N GLU A 115 -5.09 -6.18 2.22
CA GLU A 115 -5.27 -7.55 1.76
C GLU A 115 -4.06 -8.43 2.14
N VAL A 116 -2.86 -7.94 1.84
CA VAL A 116 -1.60 -8.64 2.16
C VAL A 116 -1.40 -8.79 3.67
N ALA A 117 -1.70 -7.76 4.47
CA ALA A 117 -1.63 -7.85 5.93
C ALA A 117 -2.55 -8.95 6.48
N GLN A 118 -3.76 -9.07 5.94
CA GLN A 118 -4.71 -10.11 6.35
C GLN A 118 -4.22 -11.50 5.95
N PHE A 119 -3.67 -11.66 4.75
CA PHE A 119 -3.08 -12.92 4.32
C PHE A 119 -1.91 -13.36 5.21
N LEU A 120 -0.97 -12.44 5.49
CA LEU A 120 0.23 -12.78 6.25
C LEU A 120 -0.01 -12.97 7.75
N THR A 121 -0.90 -12.17 8.34
CA THR A 121 -1.01 -12.06 9.81
C THR A 121 -2.42 -12.25 10.36
N GLY A 122 -3.44 -12.35 9.50
CA GLY A 122 -4.85 -12.34 9.89
C GLY A 122 -5.35 -10.97 10.38
N ARG A 123 -4.54 -9.91 10.28
CA ARG A 123 -4.86 -8.57 10.78
C ARG A 123 -5.06 -7.58 9.65
N LYS A 124 -5.97 -6.64 9.85
CA LYS A 124 -6.17 -5.48 8.98
C LYS A 124 -5.20 -4.35 9.35
N ILE A 125 -4.94 -3.46 8.40
CA ILE A 125 -4.24 -2.21 8.69
C ILE A 125 -5.19 -1.22 9.38
N PRO A 126 -4.68 -0.16 10.05
CA PRO A 126 -5.54 0.81 10.75
C PRO A 126 -6.58 1.48 9.83
N SER A 127 -7.81 1.59 10.31
CA SER A 127 -8.93 2.08 9.49
C SER A 127 -8.78 3.55 9.07
N TYR A 128 -8.11 4.38 9.86
CA TYR A 128 -7.83 5.79 9.48
C TYR A 128 -7.02 5.92 8.17
N ILE A 129 -6.35 4.84 7.74
CA ILE A 129 -5.64 4.75 6.45
C ILE A 129 -6.59 4.31 5.33
N THR A 130 -7.38 3.26 5.55
CA THR A 130 -8.29 2.71 4.54
C THR A 130 -9.51 3.59 4.29
N ASP A 131 -9.98 4.30 5.30
CA ASP A 131 -11.20 5.10 5.27
C ASP A 131 -10.95 6.52 4.72
N LEU A 132 -9.68 6.90 4.52
CA LEU A 132 -9.29 8.23 4.03
C LEU A 132 -10.00 8.66 2.73
N PRO A 133 -10.16 7.81 1.70
CA PRO A 133 -10.91 8.18 0.49
C PRO A 133 -12.37 8.56 0.80
N ASP A 134 -13.04 7.79 1.64
CA ASP A 134 -14.43 8.05 2.05
C ASP A 134 -14.53 9.34 2.86
N GLU A 135 -13.54 9.61 3.73
CA GLU A 135 -13.46 10.85 4.48
C GLU A 135 -13.34 12.09 3.58
N ILE A 136 -12.58 11.98 2.47
CA ILE A 136 -12.45 13.05 1.47
C ILE A 136 -13.76 13.21 0.71
N LEU A 137 -14.33 12.11 0.21
CA LEU A 137 -15.57 12.11 -0.57
C LEU A 137 -16.79 12.52 0.25
N ALA A 138 -16.76 12.41 1.58
CA ALA A 138 -17.82 12.94 2.45
C ALA A 138 -17.92 14.48 2.44
N THR A 139 -16.98 15.19 1.80
CA THR A 139 -16.98 16.66 1.72
C THR A 139 -17.44 17.18 0.36
N PRO A 140 -18.08 18.38 0.29
CA PRO A 140 -18.46 18.98 -0.99
C PRO A 140 -17.27 19.17 -1.95
N PHE A 141 -16.11 19.52 -1.42
CA PHE A 141 -14.88 19.67 -2.20
C PHE A 141 -14.39 18.33 -2.78
N GLY A 142 -14.39 17.27 -1.97
CA GLY A 142 -14.04 15.92 -2.44
C GLY A 142 -14.99 15.41 -3.51
N GLN A 143 -16.30 15.66 -3.39
CA GLN A 143 -17.26 15.33 -4.45
C GLN A 143 -16.99 16.09 -5.74
N ALA A 144 -16.66 17.39 -5.66
CA ALA A 144 -16.31 18.19 -6.82
C ALA A 144 -15.03 17.70 -7.52
N LEU A 145 -14.06 17.19 -6.76
CA LEU A 145 -12.81 16.64 -7.28
C LEU A 145 -12.87 15.16 -7.66
N ARG A 146 -13.96 14.45 -7.37
CA ARG A 146 -14.07 12.99 -7.62
C ARG A 146 -13.63 12.59 -9.04
N PRO A 147 -14.03 13.27 -10.13
CA PRO A 147 -13.58 12.89 -11.48
C PRO A 147 -12.08 13.02 -11.67
N ILE A 148 -11.47 14.05 -11.08
CA ILE A 148 -10.03 14.29 -11.14
C ILE A 148 -9.32 13.19 -10.33
N LEU A 149 -9.71 12.96 -9.08
CA LEU A 149 -9.12 11.95 -8.20
C LEU A 149 -9.21 10.53 -8.81
N ALA A 150 -10.32 10.20 -9.46
CA ALA A 150 -10.51 8.93 -10.15
C ALA A 150 -9.56 8.74 -11.36
N SER A 151 -9.02 9.82 -11.92
CA SER A 151 -8.04 9.78 -13.02
C SER A 151 -6.59 9.82 -12.55
N VAL A 152 -6.34 10.05 -11.25
CA VAL A 152 -4.98 10.12 -10.71
C VAL A 152 -4.40 8.72 -10.58
N GLN A 153 -3.24 8.54 -11.21
CA GLN A 153 -2.40 7.35 -11.09
C GLN A 153 -1.21 7.66 -10.18
N VAL A 154 -0.95 6.78 -9.22
CA VAL A 154 0.18 6.93 -8.28
C VAL A 154 1.11 5.74 -8.44
N GLN A 155 2.39 6.00 -8.66
CA GLN A 155 3.45 5.01 -8.66
C GLN A 155 4.71 5.63 -8.06
N PRO A 156 5.08 5.31 -6.80
CA PRO A 156 6.37 5.67 -6.26
C PRO A 156 7.48 5.05 -7.13
N SER A 157 8.38 5.89 -7.66
CA SER A 157 9.54 5.44 -8.42
C SER A 157 10.60 4.84 -7.49
N GLY A 158 11.35 3.85 -7.97
CA GLY A 158 12.45 3.21 -7.23
C GLY A 158 12.25 1.71 -6.94
N GLY A 159 11.05 1.18 -7.17
CA GLY A 159 10.80 -0.26 -7.13
C GLY A 159 10.80 -0.93 -8.50
N ASN A 160 10.96 -2.25 -8.46
CA ASN A 160 10.85 -3.14 -9.62
C ASN A 160 9.46 -3.75 -9.65
N THR A 161 8.75 -3.61 -10.76
CA THR A 161 7.45 -4.27 -10.96
C THR A 161 7.64 -5.77 -11.08
N PHE A 162 6.78 -6.54 -10.41
CA PHE A 162 6.65 -7.98 -10.65
C PHE A 162 6.21 -8.21 -12.09
N SER A 163 7.18 -8.49 -12.97
CA SER A 163 6.92 -8.78 -14.38
C SER A 163 6.73 -10.29 -14.51
N SER A 164 5.51 -10.74 -14.77
CA SER A 164 5.25 -12.12 -15.17
C SER A 164 5.85 -12.34 -16.57
N HIS A 165 7.16 -12.54 -16.65
CA HIS A 165 7.91 -13.00 -17.83
C HIS A 165 9.10 -13.84 -17.35
N ASN A 166 8.81 -15.01 -16.79
CA ASN A 166 9.76 -16.11 -16.75
C ASN A 166 9.26 -17.18 -17.72
N GLY A 167 9.59 -16.99 -19.00
CA GLY A 167 9.10 -17.85 -20.07
C GLY A 167 9.79 -17.54 -21.40
N GLN A 168 11.10 -17.82 -21.49
CA GLN A 168 11.70 -18.56 -22.60
C GLN A 168 13.20 -18.77 -22.36
N SER A 169 13.57 -20.05 -22.32
CA SER A 169 14.91 -20.55 -22.60
C SER A 169 15.37 -20.19 -24.01
#